data_AF-A0A3B1AAR6-F1
#
_entry.id   AF-A0A3B1AAR6-F1
#
_cell.length_a   1.000
_cell.length_b   1.000
_cell.length_c   1.000
_cell.angle_alpha   90.00
_cell.angle_beta   90.00
_cell.angle_gamma   90.00
#
_symmetry.space_group_name_H-M   'P 1'
#
loop_
_entity.id
_entity.type
_entity.pdbx_description
1 polymer ?
#
loop_
_entity_poly.entity_id
_entity_poly.type
_entity_poly.pdbx_seq_one_letter_code
_entity_poly.pdbx_strand_id
1 'polypeptide(L)'
;MMKIERGAKRTAKPDIFISHSSKDKKAALHLAKVLNFCALDVWLDDWELEVGQSLTDEISKAMVESRYIAILITENYNKTVWTKTEYKKALSREQKEERTVMLPLIIGKAVIPDFLEDKIYIDLRTDFFKGVVNLVGMIHGISRFRISEAMNDSEPENIGDVWRLLQSIGFEPYVVLGEDDFKEMLKHGGQLIREDYATFDPFELMNRDAVSDHVKSLVGELY
;
A
#
# COMPACT_ATOMS: atom_id res chain seq x y z
N MET A 1 2.28 -12.47 26.87
CA MET A 1 2.85 -13.07 25.66
C MET A 1 2.04 -12.52 24.52
N MET A 2 2.60 -11.58 23.75
CA MET A 2 1.86 -10.88 22.70
C MET A 2 1.61 -11.92 21.60
N LYS A 3 0.35 -12.34 21.45
CA LYS A 3 -0.08 -13.04 20.23
C LYS A 3 0.04 -12.02 19.12
N ILE A 4 1.16 -12.04 18.40
CA ILE A 4 1.34 -11.17 17.23
C ILE A 4 0.66 -11.89 16.08
N GLU A 5 -0.67 -11.97 16.15
CA GLU A 5 -1.50 -12.50 15.09
C GLU A 5 -1.49 -11.46 13.96
N ARG A 6 -0.63 -11.67 12.97
CA ARG A 6 -0.62 -10.84 11.77
C ARG A 6 -1.54 -11.45 10.75
N GLY A 7 -2.55 -10.70 10.35
CA GLY A 7 -3.36 -11.07 9.21
C GLY A 7 -2.55 -11.12 7.94
N ALA A 8 -2.93 -11.99 7.01
CA ALA A 8 -2.59 -11.77 5.62
C ALA A 8 -3.79 -11.93 4.70
N LYS A 9 -3.99 -11.00 3.76
CA LYS A 9 -5.20 -10.94 2.93
C LYS A 9 -4.88 -10.90 1.44
N ARG A 10 -5.63 -11.67 0.65
CA ARG A 10 -5.79 -11.50 -0.80
C ARG A 10 -7.13 -10.81 -1.04
N THR A 11 -7.18 -9.70 -1.78
CA THR A 11 -8.46 -9.09 -2.16
C THR A 11 -8.78 -9.34 -3.63
N ALA A 12 -10.06 -9.46 -3.95
CA ALA A 12 -10.50 -9.52 -5.35
C ALA A 12 -10.41 -8.16 -6.07
N LYS A 13 -10.20 -7.06 -5.33
CA LYS A 13 -10.12 -5.70 -5.85
C LYS A 13 -9.09 -4.91 -5.04
N PRO A 14 -7.96 -4.51 -5.64
CA PRO A 14 -6.93 -3.76 -4.95
C PRO A 14 -7.48 -2.51 -4.26
N ASP A 15 -6.95 -2.19 -3.09
CA ASP A 15 -7.28 -0.94 -2.41
C ASP A 15 -6.74 0.25 -3.20
N ILE A 16 -5.55 0.11 -3.78
CA ILE A 16 -4.87 1.21 -4.45
C ILE A 16 -4.03 0.74 -5.64
N PHE A 17 -4.19 1.42 -6.76
CA PHE A 17 -3.29 1.30 -7.92
C PHE A 17 -2.21 2.38 -7.85
N ILE A 18 -0.93 2.01 -8.03
CA ILE A 18 0.20 2.95 -8.09
C ILE A 18 0.58 3.28 -9.54
N SER A 19 0.11 4.43 -10.04
CA SER A 19 0.53 5.00 -11.32
C SER A 19 1.85 5.75 -11.14
N HIS A 20 2.88 5.34 -11.88
CA HIS A 20 4.23 5.89 -11.77
C HIS A 20 4.96 5.88 -13.12
N SER A 21 6.04 6.64 -13.24
CA SER A 21 6.93 6.55 -14.40
C SER A 21 7.81 5.31 -14.29
N SER A 22 8.14 4.65 -15.40
CA SER A 22 9.11 3.55 -15.41
C SER A 22 10.49 3.93 -14.84
N LYS A 23 10.83 5.23 -14.82
CA LYS A 23 12.05 5.76 -14.17
C LYS A 23 11.99 5.73 -12.64
N ASP A 24 10.79 5.69 -12.07
CA ASP A 24 10.52 5.78 -10.64
C ASP A 24 10.17 4.41 -10.03
N LYS A 25 10.34 3.33 -10.80
CA LYS A 25 10.06 1.94 -10.41
C LYS A 25 10.58 1.56 -9.03
N LYS A 26 11.81 1.97 -8.68
CA LYS A 26 12.38 1.69 -7.35
C LYS A 26 11.58 2.33 -6.21
N ALA A 27 11.14 3.57 -6.40
CA ALA A 27 10.36 4.31 -5.41
C ALA A 27 8.93 3.73 -5.31
N ALA A 28 8.31 3.41 -6.46
CA ALA A 28 7.01 2.76 -6.51
C ALA A 28 7.02 1.39 -5.81
N LEU A 29 8.03 0.56 -6.09
CA LEU A 29 8.20 -0.75 -5.46
C LEU A 29 8.38 -0.63 -3.94
N HIS A 30 9.20 0.32 -3.47
CA HIS A 30 9.38 0.53 -2.03
C HIS A 30 8.08 0.95 -1.34
N LEU A 31 7.38 1.93 -1.91
CA LEU A 31 6.09 2.37 -1.38
C LEU A 31 5.07 1.22 -1.37
N ALA A 32 4.93 0.51 -2.49
CA ALA A 32 4.00 -0.61 -2.63
C ALA A 32 4.22 -1.67 -1.54
N LYS A 33 5.49 -2.04 -1.28
CA LYS A 33 5.85 -2.97 -0.22
C LYS A 33 5.38 -2.47 1.14
N VAL A 34 5.74 -1.24 1.52
CA VAL A 34 5.37 -0.67 2.82
C VAL A 34 3.85 -0.63 2.99
N LEU A 35 3.11 -0.24 1.95
CA LEU A 35 1.64 -0.20 1.99
C LEU A 35 1.03 -1.62 2.15
N ASN A 36 1.54 -2.62 1.44
CA ASN A 36 1.16 -4.02 1.65
C ASN A 36 1.43 -4.48 3.09
N PHE A 37 2.56 -4.09 3.67
CA PHE A 37 2.85 -4.35 5.08
C PHE A 37 1.97 -3.55 6.05
N CYS A 38 1.28 -2.50 5.60
CA CYS A 38 0.45 -1.64 6.43
C CYS A 38 -1.04 -1.74 6.07
N ALA A 39 -1.51 -2.96 5.76
CA ALA A 39 -2.93 -3.29 5.54
C ALA A 39 -3.58 -2.70 4.28
N LEU A 40 -2.81 -2.34 3.25
CA LEU A 40 -3.36 -1.89 1.97
C LEU A 40 -2.99 -2.86 0.85
N ASP A 41 -3.96 -3.32 0.08
CA ASP A 41 -3.71 -4.15 -1.10
C ASP A 41 -3.34 -3.26 -2.30
N VAL A 42 -2.07 -3.35 -2.72
CA VAL A 42 -1.50 -2.54 -3.78
C VAL A 42 -1.41 -3.31 -5.10
N TRP A 43 -2.01 -2.73 -6.14
CA TRP A 43 -1.74 -3.13 -7.52
C TRP A 43 -0.52 -2.36 -8.04
N LEU A 44 0.51 -3.09 -8.45
CA LEU A 44 1.72 -2.57 -9.09
C LEU A 44 2.00 -3.37 -10.36
N ASP A 45 2.31 -2.69 -11.46
CA ASP A 45 2.56 -3.32 -12.76
C ASP A 45 3.67 -4.40 -12.70
N ASP A 46 4.70 -4.17 -11.90
CA ASP A 46 5.80 -5.12 -11.67
C ASP A 46 5.40 -6.44 -11.00
N TRP A 47 4.26 -6.47 -10.33
CA TRP A 47 3.76 -7.65 -9.62
C TRP A 47 2.64 -8.34 -10.39
N GLU A 48 1.86 -7.57 -11.15
CA GLU A 48 0.59 -8.00 -11.69
C GLU A 48 0.64 -8.28 -13.20
N LEU A 49 1.64 -7.75 -13.91
CA LEU A 49 1.77 -7.98 -15.35
C LEU A 49 2.58 -9.22 -15.68
N GLU A 50 2.02 -10.05 -16.56
CA GLU A 50 2.68 -11.22 -17.11
C GLU A 50 3.21 -10.99 -18.53
N VAL A 51 4.21 -11.79 -18.91
CA VAL A 51 4.80 -11.75 -20.25
C VAL A 51 3.74 -12.07 -21.31
N GLY A 52 3.56 -11.16 -22.26
CA GLY A 52 2.60 -11.29 -23.35
C GLY A 52 1.28 -10.55 -23.14
N GLN A 53 1.04 -9.98 -21.95
CA GLN A 53 -0.11 -9.12 -21.70
C GLN A 53 0.06 -7.73 -22.32
N SER A 54 -1.07 -7.10 -22.62
CA SER A 54 -1.14 -5.71 -23.08
C SER A 54 -1.05 -4.77 -21.87
N LEU A 55 0.09 -4.12 -21.71
CA LEU A 55 0.33 -3.12 -20.65
C LEU A 55 -0.82 -2.11 -20.54
N THR A 56 -1.29 -1.60 -21.68
CA THR A 56 -2.37 -0.60 -21.74
C THR A 56 -3.70 -1.12 -21.24
N ASP A 57 -4.03 -2.37 -21.55
CA ASP A 57 -5.31 -2.97 -21.17
C ASP A 57 -5.32 -3.31 -19.68
N GLU A 58 -4.24 -3.91 -19.18
CA GLU A 58 -4.11 -4.24 -17.75
C GLU A 58 -4.09 -2.99 -16.87
N ILE A 59 -3.35 -1.94 -17.25
CA ILE A 59 -3.43 -0.65 -16.55
C ILE A 59 -4.86 -0.10 -16.58
N SER A 60 -5.54 -0.18 -17.72
CA SER A 60 -6.92 0.30 -17.83
C SER A 60 -7.89 -0.49 -16.94
N LYS A 61 -7.68 -1.81 -16.77
CA LYS A 61 -8.43 -2.63 -15.81
C LYS A 61 -8.12 -2.25 -14.37
N ALA A 62 -6.85 -2.14 -14.01
CA ALA A 62 -6.41 -1.75 -12.66
C ALA A 62 -7.00 -0.40 -12.25
N MET A 63 -7.04 0.57 -13.17
CA MET A 63 -7.68 1.87 -12.96
C MET A 63 -9.19 1.80 -12.67
N VAL A 64 -9.89 0.78 -13.16
CA VAL A 64 -11.33 0.59 -12.96
C VAL A 64 -11.58 -0.23 -11.69
N GLU A 65 -10.81 -1.29 -11.47
CA GLU A 65 -11.01 -2.27 -10.41
C GLU A 65 -10.50 -1.79 -9.05
N SER A 66 -9.42 -1.00 -9.03
CA SER A 66 -8.86 -0.47 -7.78
C SER A 66 -9.81 0.55 -7.14
N ARG A 67 -9.88 0.55 -5.80
CA ARG A 67 -10.72 1.52 -5.07
C ARG A 67 -10.20 2.95 -5.20
N TYR A 68 -8.88 3.11 -5.16
CA TYR A 68 -8.18 4.38 -5.33
C TYR A 68 -7.05 4.26 -6.35
N ILE A 69 -6.60 5.41 -6.85
CA ILE A 69 -5.50 5.54 -7.81
C ILE A 69 -4.49 6.53 -7.21
N ALA A 70 -3.36 6.01 -6.74
CA ALA A 70 -2.20 6.81 -6.38
C ALA A 70 -1.47 7.29 -7.63
N ILE A 71 -1.30 8.61 -7.74
CA ILE A 71 -0.44 9.22 -8.75
C ILE A 71 0.87 9.59 -8.07
N LEU A 72 1.95 8.89 -8.39
CA LEU A 72 3.28 9.20 -7.87
C LEU A 72 3.88 10.37 -8.63
N ILE A 73 4.14 11.45 -7.91
CA ILE A 73 4.70 12.68 -8.44
C ILE A 73 6.14 12.78 -7.94
N THR A 74 7.07 12.65 -8.88
CA THR A 74 8.53 12.63 -8.71
C THR A 74 9.19 13.76 -9.51
N GLU A 75 10.51 13.91 -9.44
CA GLU A 75 11.25 14.77 -10.38
C GLU A 75 11.19 14.28 -11.84
N ASN A 76 10.97 12.98 -12.05
CA ASN A 76 10.81 12.37 -13.36
C ASN A 76 9.38 12.45 -13.88
N TYR A 77 8.47 13.01 -13.08
CA TYR A 77 7.10 13.27 -13.45
C TYR A 77 7.07 14.33 -14.55
N ASN A 78 7.25 13.87 -15.79
CA ASN A 78 7.32 14.73 -16.95
C ASN A 78 5.89 15.00 -17.46
N LYS A 79 5.72 16.14 -18.14
CA LYS A 79 4.41 16.54 -18.67
C LYS A 79 3.87 15.70 -19.85
N THR A 80 4.67 14.79 -20.43
CA THR A 80 4.34 14.01 -21.64
C THR A 80 3.90 12.57 -21.40
N VAL A 81 4.36 11.88 -20.34
CA VAL A 81 3.68 10.68 -19.81
C VAL A 81 2.26 11.04 -19.34
N TRP A 82 2.12 12.31 -18.99
CA TRP A 82 1.02 12.95 -18.30
C TRP A 82 -0.06 13.57 -19.23
N THR A 83 0.19 13.70 -20.54
CA THR A 83 -0.80 14.24 -21.48
C THR A 83 -1.92 13.23 -21.83
N LYS A 84 -2.91 13.16 -20.94
CA LYS A 84 -4.37 13.08 -21.19
C LYS A 84 -5.13 11.77 -20.95
N THR A 85 -4.54 10.66 -20.55
CA THR A 85 -5.37 9.45 -20.36
C THR A 85 -5.62 9.13 -18.89
N GLU A 86 -4.61 8.76 -18.10
CA GLU A 86 -4.84 8.20 -16.75
C GLU A 86 -5.33 9.23 -15.73
N TYR A 87 -4.64 10.36 -15.57
CA TYR A 87 -5.10 11.41 -14.66
C TYR A 87 -6.51 11.90 -15.01
N LYS A 88 -6.78 12.11 -16.30
CA LYS A 88 -8.11 12.51 -16.77
C LYS A 88 -9.16 11.42 -16.59
N LYS A 89 -8.80 10.16 -16.80
CA LYS A 89 -9.67 9.00 -16.50
C LYS A 89 -9.98 8.93 -15.01
N ALA A 90 -8.99 9.14 -14.14
CA ALA A 90 -9.17 9.16 -12.70
C ALA A 90 -10.09 10.33 -12.27
N LEU A 91 -9.85 11.55 -12.74
CA LEU A 91 -10.73 12.70 -12.47
C LEU A 91 -12.15 12.50 -13.04
N SER A 92 -12.27 11.97 -14.25
CA SER A 92 -13.57 11.65 -14.85
C SER A 92 -14.32 10.61 -14.03
N ARG A 93 -13.61 9.61 -13.50
CA ARG A 93 -14.14 8.62 -12.56
C ARG A 93 -14.58 9.26 -11.25
N GLU A 94 -13.81 10.19 -10.67
CA GLU A 94 -14.22 10.95 -9.49
C GLU A 94 -15.53 11.70 -9.70
N GLN A 95 -15.67 12.39 -10.83
CA GLN A 95 -16.90 13.11 -11.18
C GLN A 95 -18.09 12.16 -11.35
N LYS A 96 -17.86 11.01 -12.00
CA LYS A 96 -18.90 10.00 -12.23
C LYS A 96 -19.34 9.28 -10.95
N GLU A 97 -18.39 8.98 -10.05
CA GLU A 97 -18.64 8.25 -8.81
C GLU A 97 -18.98 9.15 -7.62
N GLU A 98 -18.91 10.48 -7.80
CA GLU A 98 -19.17 11.50 -6.76
C GLU A 98 -18.35 11.27 -5.48
N ARG A 99 -17.12 10.77 -5.63
CA ARG A 99 -16.19 10.51 -4.53
C ARG A 99 -14.74 10.74 -4.95
N THR A 100 -13.86 10.88 -3.96
CA THR A 100 -12.41 10.86 -4.19
C THR A 100 -11.96 9.47 -4.67
N VAL A 101 -11.12 9.47 -5.70
CA VAL A 101 -10.52 8.27 -6.31
C VAL A 101 -9.03 8.51 -6.53
N MET A 102 -8.65 9.70 -7.00
CA MET A 102 -7.28 10.08 -7.31
C MET A 102 -6.59 10.60 -6.05
N LEU A 103 -5.45 10.02 -5.71
CA LEU A 103 -4.61 10.37 -4.57
C LEU A 103 -3.23 10.82 -5.05
N PRO A 104 -2.90 12.12 -5.00
CA PRO A 104 -1.56 12.58 -5.36
C PRO A 104 -0.57 12.27 -4.23
N LEU A 105 0.52 11.55 -4.55
CA LEU A 105 1.59 11.22 -3.62
C LEU A 105 2.91 11.84 -4.10
N ILE A 106 3.48 12.75 -3.31
CA ILE A 106 4.72 13.45 -3.66
C ILE A 106 5.91 12.67 -3.08
N ILE A 107 6.90 12.37 -3.91
CA ILE A 107 8.13 11.65 -3.51
C ILE A 107 9.36 12.21 -4.24
N GLY A 108 10.54 11.94 -3.71
CA GLY A 108 11.80 12.36 -4.32
C GLY A 108 11.96 13.88 -4.35
N LYS A 109 12.39 14.42 -5.50
CA LYS A 109 12.67 15.86 -5.70
C LYS A 109 11.60 16.55 -6.54
N ALA A 110 10.38 16.02 -6.52
CA ALA A 110 9.26 16.56 -7.28
C ALA A 110 9.02 18.06 -7.01
N VAL A 111 8.76 18.79 -8.10
CA VAL A 111 8.11 20.10 -8.03
C VAL A 111 6.61 19.86 -8.04
N ILE A 112 5.91 20.41 -7.05
CA ILE A 112 4.46 20.27 -6.93
C ILE A 112 3.83 21.04 -8.10
N PRO A 113 3.06 20.38 -8.97
CA PRO A 113 2.52 21.07 -10.13
C PRO A 113 1.25 21.86 -9.79
N ASP A 114 1.03 22.97 -10.48
CA ASP A 114 -0.06 23.94 -10.24
C ASP A 114 -1.48 23.33 -10.22
N PHE A 115 -1.73 22.24 -10.96
CA PHE A 115 -3.05 21.58 -10.96
C PHE A 115 -3.41 20.92 -9.62
N LEU A 116 -2.45 20.77 -8.72
CA LEU A 116 -2.68 20.32 -7.35
C LEU A 116 -3.02 21.46 -6.38
N GLU A 117 -3.05 22.72 -6.82
CA GLU A 117 -3.39 23.87 -5.95
C GLU A 117 -4.73 23.65 -5.23
N ASP A 118 -5.72 23.07 -5.92
CA ASP A 118 -7.05 22.80 -5.38
C ASP A 118 -7.24 21.36 -4.84
N LYS A 119 -6.16 20.59 -4.68
CA LYS A 119 -6.22 19.21 -4.15
C LYS A 119 -5.29 19.00 -2.98
N ILE A 120 -5.83 18.36 -1.93
CA ILE A 120 -5.00 17.80 -0.85
C ILE A 120 -4.21 16.62 -1.41
N TYR A 121 -2.91 16.61 -1.14
CA TYR A 121 -1.98 15.54 -1.48
C TYR A 121 -1.26 15.04 -0.22
N ILE A 122 -0.61 13.88 -0.32
CA ILE A 122 0.27 13.36 0.72
C ILE A 122 1.70 13.58 0.28
N ASP A 123 2.48 14.29 1.10
CA ASP A 123 3.90 14.51 0.87
C ASP A 123 4.72 13.47 1.64
N LEU A 124 5.28 12.51 0.91
CA LEU A 124 6.08 11.42 1.46
C LEU A 124 7.57 11.78 1.59
N ARG A 125 7.97 13.02 1.25
CA ARG A 125 9.38 13.44 1.26
C ARG A 125 9.92 13.71 2.66
N THR A 126 9.09 14.25 3.54
CA THR A 126 9.47 14.61 4.91
C THR A 126 8.94 13.63 5.95
N ASP A 127 7.72 13.14 5.76
CA ASP A 127 6.99 12.36 6.76
C ASP A 127 6.41 11.07 6.15
N PHE A 128 7.30 10.24 5.59
CA PHE A 128 6.93 9.04 4.84
C PHE A 128 5.93 8.15 5.59
N PHE A 129 6.23 7.74 6.83
CA PHE A 129 5.37 6.84 7.60
C PHE A 129 4.11 7.52 8.13
N LYS A 130 4.11 8.84 8.38
CA LYS A 130 2.86 9.57 8.66
C LYS A 130 1.95 9.56 7.43
N GLY A 131 2.53 9.75 6.25
CA GLY A 131 1.81 9.63 4.98
C GLY A 131 1.19 8.25 4.80
N VAL A 132 1.92 7.18 5.15
CA VAL A 132 1.40 5.80 5.16
C VAL A 132 0.21 5.67 6.11
N VAL A 133 0.33 6.09 7.38
CA VAL A 133 -0.79 6.02 8.35
C VAL A 133 -2.00 6.80 7.85
N ASN A 134 -1.80 7.98 7.25
CA ASN A 134 -2.88 8.77 6.67
C ASN A 134 -3.59 8.06 5.51
N LEU A 135 -2.84 7.37 4.63
CA LEU A 135 -3.40 6.54 3.57
C LEU A 135 -4.23 5.38 4.14
N VAL A 136 -3.68 4.64 5.11
CA VAL A 136 -4.36 3.53 5.77
C VAL A 136 -5.65 4.01 6.41
N GLY A 137 -5.57 5.09 7.19
CA GLY A 137 -6.73 5.68 7.86
C GLY A 137 -7.82 6.11 6.89
N MET A 138 -7.45 6.80 5.80
CA MET A 138 -8.41 7.22 4.78
C MET A 138 -9.07 6.04 4.07
N ILE A 139 -8.30 5.03 3.64
CA ILE A 139 -8.81 3.89 2.86
C ILE A 139 -9.71 2.98 3.71
N HIS A 140 -9.38 2.79 4.99
CA HIS A 140 -10.17 1.98 5.93
C HIS A 140 -11.26 2.77 6.67
N GLY A 141 -11.42 4.06 6.38
CA GLY A 141 -12.46 4.90 7.00
C GLY A 141 -12.22 5.20 8.48
N ILE A 142 -10.96 5.17 8.93
CA ILE A 142 -10.57 5.58 10.28
C ILE A 142 -10.67 7.11 10.36
N SER A 143 -11.33 7.61 11.41
CA SER A 143 -11.49 9.05 11.63
C SER A 143 -10.14 9.77 11.71
N ARG A 144 -10.03 10.89 10.99
CA ARG A 144 -8.84 11.77 11.03
C ARG A 144 -8.50 12.23 12.45
N PHE A 145 -9.50 12.44 13.30
CA PHE A 145 -9.29 12.81 14.71
C PHE A 145 -8.53 11.72 15.47
N ARG A 146 -8.88 10.44 15.27
CA ARG A 146 -8.17 9.33 15.95
C ARG A 146 -6.74 9.21 15.46
N ILE A 147 -6.53 9.36 14.15
CA ILE A 147 -5.20 9.34 13.55
C ILE A 147 -4.34 10.50 14.09
N SER A 148 -4.88 11.71 14.12
CA SER A 148 -4.13 12.88 14.59
C SER A 148 -3.76 12.80 16.07
N GLU A 149 -4.67 12.33 16.93
CA GLU A 149 -4.37 12.14 18.36
C GLU A 149 -3.25 11.11 18.56
N ALA A 150 -3.34 9.96 17.88
CA ALA A 150 -2.31 8.92 18.00
C ALA A 150 -0.94 9.33 17.42
N MET A 151 -0.94 10.12 16.34
CA MET A 151 0.30 10.70 15.79
C MET A 151 0.94 11.72 16.74
N ASN A 152 0.15 12.49 17.50
CA ASN A 152 0.68 13.44 18.48
C ASN A 152 1.35 12.72 19.67
N ASP A 153 0.85 11.54 20.04
CA ASP A 153 1.42 10.74 21.12
C ASP A 153 2.74 10.08 20.72
N SER A 154 2.84 9.58 19.48
CA SER A 154 4.05 8.96 18.96
C SER A 154 4.09 9.05 17.43
N GLU A 155 5.10 9.73 16.90
CA GLU A 155 5.32 9.79 15.46
C GLU A 155 5.93 8.46 14.96
N PRO A 156 5.46 7.91 13.82
CA PRO A 156 6.01 6.67 13.29
C PRO A 156 7.27 6.92 12.45
N GLU A 157 8.32 6.13 12.70
CA GLU A 157 9.59 6.16 11.96
C GLU A 157 9.89 4.87 11.18
N ASN A 158 9.11 3.81 11.41
CA ASN A 158 9.23 2.52 10.74
C ASN A 158 7.86 1.79 10.69
N ILE A 159 7.81 0.63 10.02
CA ILE A 159 6.59 -0.18 9.88
C ILE A 159 6.04 -0.63 11.25
N GLY A 160 6.91 -1.04 12.18
CA GLY A 160 6.51 -1.44 13.53
C GLY A 160 5.80 -0.31 14.29
N ASP A 161 6.24 0.93 14.12
CA ASP A 161 5.60 2.10 14.73
C ASP A 161 4.23 2.37 14.11
N VAL A 162 4.10 2.25 12.78
CA VAL A 162 2.81 2.34 12.07
C VAL A 162 1.83 1.32 12.64
N TRP A 163 2.28 0.08 12.85
CA TRP A 163 1.44 -0.97 13.42
C TRP A 163 0.99 -0.66 14.84
N ARG A 164 1.92 -0.27 15.71
CA ARG A 164 1.61 0.11 17.10
C ARG A 164 0.63 1.28 17.17
N LEU A 165 0.82 2.29 16.31
CA LEU A 165 -0.07 3.44 16.21
C LEU A 165 -1.47 3.00 15.79
N LEU A 166 -1.60 2.23 14.71
CA LEU A 166 -2.90 1.73 14.24
C LEU A 166 -3.61 0.87 15.29
N GLN A 167 -2.87 0.00 15.99
CA GLN A 167 -3.39 -0.81 17.10
C GLN A 167 -3.87 0.04 18.28
N SER A 168 -3.15 1.12 18.63
CA SER A 168 -3.54 2.03 19.71
C SER A 168 -4.90 2.69 19.47
N ILE A 169 -5.27 2.86 18.20
CA ILE A 169 -6.57 3.38 17.77
C ILE A 169 -7.56 2.27 17.39
N GLY A 170 -7.32 1.04 17.83
CA GLY A 170 -8.23 -0.09 17.67
C GLY A 170 -8.38 -0.59 16.23
N PHE A 171 -7.41 -0.31 15.35
CA PHE A 171 -7.31 -0.96 14.05
C PHE A 171 -6.32 -2.12 14.14
N GLU A 172 -6.69 -3.28 13.61
CA GLU A 172 -5.84 -4.46 13.57
C GLU A 172 -5.15 -4.56 12.20
N PRO A 173 -3.88 -4.11 12.06
CA PRO A 173 -3.18 -4.16 10.79
C PRO A 173 -2.84 -5.59 10.38
N TYR A 174 -2.67 -5.77 9.08
CA TYR A 174 -2.34 -7.04 8.43
C TYR A 174 -1.38 -6.79 7.25
N VAL A 175 -0.76 -7.85 6.77
CA VAL A 175 0.17 -7.83 5.63
C VAL A 175 -0.52 -8.38 4.39
N VAL A 176 -0.49 -7.68 3.26
CA VAL A 176 -0.93 -8.27 1.98
C VAL A 176 0.23 -9.07 1.39
N LEU A 177 -0.02 -10.35 1.10
CA LEU A 177 0.99 -11.30 0.63
C LEU A 177 0.59 -11.93 -0.70
N GLY A 178 1.59 -12.30 -1.49
CA GLY A 178 1.40 -13.16 -2.66
C GLY A 178 0.93 -14.56 -2.26
N GLU A 179 0.32 -15.27 -3.22
CA GLU A 179 -0.27 -16.60 -2.98
C GLU A 179 0.75 -17.63 -2.48
N ASP A 180 1.98 -17.62 -3.01
CA ASP A 180 3.03 -18.56 -2.64
C ASP A 180 3.52 -18.32 -1.21
N ASP A 181 3.78 -17.06 -0.85
CA ASP A 181 4.19 -16.66 0.50
C ASP A 181 3.11 -17.02 1.53
N PHE A 182 1.84 -16.74 1.19
CA PHE A 182 0.70 -17.08 2.04
C PHE A 182 0.58 -18.59 2.28
N LYS A 183 0.70 -19.40 1.21
CA LYS A 183 0.68 -20.87 1.31
C LYS A 183 1.86 -21.41 2.11
N GLU A 184 3.05 -20.85 1.92
CA GLU A 184 4.23 -21.23 2.69
C GLU A 184 4.01 -20.96 4.17
N MET A 185 3.50 -19.78 4.53
CA MET A 185 3.22 -19.42 5.91
C MET A 185 2.18 -20.34 6.55
N LEU A 186 1.11 -20.67 5.84
CA LEU A 186 0.11 -21.66 6.30
C LEU A 186 0.73 -23.04 6.54
N LYS A 187 1.58 -23.50 5.63
CA LYS A 187 2.26 -24.79 5.75
C LYS A 187 3.18 -24.87 6.98
N HIS A 188 3.75 -23.74 7.40
CA HIS A 188 4.78 -23.69 8.44
C HIS A 188 4.33 -23.08 9.77
N GLY A 189 3.03 -23.12 10.08
CA GLY A 189 2.49 -22.75 11.40
C GLY A 189 1.40 -21.70 11.38
N GLY A 190 1.11 -21.12 10.22
CA GLY A 190 -0.03 -20.22 10.04
C GLY A 190 -1.36 -20.94 10.25
N GLN A 191 -2.31 -20.25 10.89
CA GLN A 191 -3.66 -20.73 11.14
C GLN A 191 -4.65 -19.94 10.30
N LEU A 192 -5.33 -20.63 9.38
CA LEU A 192 -6.39 -20.04 8.57
C LEU A 192 -7.60 -19.71 9.45
N ILE A 193 -8.02 -18.45 9.44
CA ILE A 193 -9.20 -17.96 10.18
C ILE A 193 -10.42 -17.90 9.26
N ARG A 194 -10.21 -17.54 7.98
CA ARG A 194 -11.20 -17.54 6.90
C ARG A 194 -10.49 -17.62 5.55
N GLU A 195 -11.25 -17.80 4.46
CA GLU A 195 -10.77 -18.14 3.11
C GLU A 195 -9.45 -17.47 2.70
N ASP A 196 -9.35 -16.15 2.84
CA ASP A 196 -8.14 -15.37 2.51
C ASP A 196 -7.56 -14.66 3.72
N TYR A 197 -7.61 -15.26 4.91
CA TYR A 197 -7.01 -14.66 6.11
C TYR A 197 -6.42 -15.69 7.05
N ALA A 198 -5.11 -15.58 7.27
CA ALA A 198 -4.37 -16.40 8.21
C ALA A 198 -3.76 -15.54 9.31
N THR A 199 -3.53 -16.16 10.46
CA THR A 199 -2.70 -15.63 11.55
C THR A 199 -1.46 -16.50 11.71
N PHE A 200 -0.38 -15.97 12.24
CA PHE A 200 0.84 -16.74 12.50
C PHE A 200 1.57 -16.18 13.72
N ASP A 201 2.38 -17.01 14.39
CA ASP A 201 3.36 -16.53 15.37
C ASP A 201 4.67 -16.20 14.62
N PRO A 202 5.10 -14.94 14.58
CA PRO A 202 6.30 -14.56 13.86
C PRO A 202 7.58 -15.19 14.41
N PHE A 203 7.69 -15.42 15.72
CA PHE A 203 8.87 -16.05 16.30
C PHE A 203 8.97 -17.51 15.94
N GLU A 204 7.84 -18.23 15.93
CA GLU A 204 7.83 -19.63 15.47
C GLU A 204 8.22 -19.73 14.00
N LEU A 205 7.70 -18.83 13.16
CA LEU A 205 7.94 -18.85 11.72
C LEU A 205 9.40 -18.51 11.38
N MET A 206 9.99 -17.54 12.10
CA MET A 206 11.40 -17.15 11.96
C MET A 206 12.40 -18.25 12.37
N ASN A 207 12.05 -19.07 13.36
CA ASN A 207 12.96 -20.09 13.90
C ASN A 207 12.85 -21.46 13.21
N ARG A 208 12.01 -21.61 12.18
CA ARG A 208 11.87 -22.87 11.43
C ARG A 208 12.83 -22.91 10.24
N ASP A 209 13.71 -23.91 10.21
CA ASP A 209 14.65 -24.12 9.10
C ASP A 209 13.96 -24.36 7.75
N ALA A 210 12.77 -24.96 7.78
CA ALA A 210 11.99 -25.27 6.58
C ALA A 210 11.30 -24.06 5.94
N VAL A 211 11.29 -22.90 6.61
CA VAL A 211 10.77 -21.63 6.06
C VAL A 211 11.89 -20.95 5.29
N SER A 212 11.56 -20.47 4.10
CA SER A 212 12.46 -19.76 3.19
C SER A 212 12.99 -18.47 3.81
N ASP A 213 14.21 -18.09 3.41
CA ASP A 213 14.81 -16.82 3.83
C ASP A 213 13.98 -15.62 3.36
N HIS A 214 13.26 -15.75 2.25
CA HIS A 214 12.33 -14.74 1.75
C HIS A 214 11.18 -14.49 2.73
N VAL A 215 10.44 -15.53 3.12
CA VAL A 215 9.35 -15.39 4.10
C VAL A 215 9.88 -14.91 5.46
N LYS A 216 11.06 -15.39 5.89
CA LYS A 216 11.72 -14.86 7.10
C LYS A 216 12.04 -13.37 6.98
N SER A 217 12.55 -12.92 5.84
CA SER A 217 12.81 -11.50 5.59
C SER A 217 11.53 -10.68 5.66
N LEU A 218 10.42 -11.14 5.06
CA LEU A 218 9.13 -10.46 5.13
C LEU A 218 8.65 -10.31 6.57
N VAL A 219 8.77 -11.38 7.36
CA VAL A 219 8.39 -11.35 8.79
C VAL A 219 9.29 -10.40 9.59
N GLY A 220 10.57 -10.34 9.24
CA GLY A 220 11.57 -9.45 9.83
C GLY A 220 11.31 -7.96 9.57
N GLU A 221 10.78 -7.57 8.40
CA GLU A 221 10.47 -6.15 8.09
C GLU A 221 9.43 -5.49 9.01
N LEU A 222 8.74 -6.31 9.81
CA LEU A 222 7.67 -5.88 10.70
C LEU A 222 8.13 -5.74 12.18
N TYR A 223 9.42 -5.95 12.48
CA TYR A 223 10.03 -5.85 13.82
C TYR A 223 11.28 -4.98 13.79
#